data_AF-A0A1W9YMG8-F1
#
_entry.id   AF-A0A1W9YMG8-F1
#
_cell.length_a   1.000
_cell.length_b   1.000
_cell.length_c   1.000
_cell.angle_alpha   90.00
_cell.angle_beta   90.00
_cell.angle_gamma   90.00
#
_symmetry.space_group_name_H-M   'P 1'
#
loop_
_entity.id
_entity.type
_entity.pdbx_description
1 polymer ?
#
loop_
_entity_poly.entity_id
_entity_poly.type
_entity_poly.pdbx_seq_one_letter_code
_entity_poly.pdbx_strand_id
1 'polypeptide(L)' 'LLNPGDGLLLCGDAVHALLAGSHACQAPELMPAEIELFALLEDLQARGIEDVPARLVAVDYPGFVELATRFDKVNS' A
#
# COMPACT_ATOMS: atom_id res chain seq x y z
N LEU A 1 -5.97 3.98 14.36
CA LEU A 1 -4.92 4.95 13.99
C LEU A 1 -3.64 4.16 13.76
N LEU A 2 -2.85 4.49 12.73
CA LEU A 2 -1.57 3.82 12.45
C LEU A 2 -0.51 4.28 13.44
N ASN A 3 0.28 3.34 13.95
CA ASN A 3 1.41 3.56 14.85
C ASN A 3 2.73 3.20 14.15
N PRO A 4 3.88 3.72 14.61
CA PRO A 4 5.18 3.32 14.09
C PRO A 4 5.36 1.79 14.11
N GLY A 5 5.81 1.20 13.00
CA GLY A 5 5.96 -0.25 12.83
C GLY A 5 4.73 -0.95 12.24
N ASP A 6 3.60 -0.26 12.06
CA ASP A 6 2.44 -0.81 11.36
C ASP A 6 2.69 -0.88 9.84
N GLY A 7 1.98 -1.79 9.17
CA GLY A 7 1.91 -1.87 7.72
C GLY A 7 0.59 -1.34 7.17
N LEU A 8 0.65 -0.71 5.99
CA LEU A 8 -0.51 -0.37 5.18
C LEU A 8 -0.43 -1.08 3.83
N LEU A 9 -1.43 -1.88 3.51
CA LEU A 9 -1.61 -2.50 2.20
C LEU A 9 -2.77 -1.83 1.45
N LEU A 10 -2.50 -1.33 0.25
CA LEU A 10 -3.52 -0.85 -0.69
C LEU A 10 -3.93 -1.97 -1.65
N CYS A 11 -5.21 -2.34 -1.64
CA CYS A 11 -5.79 -3.31 -2.56
C CYS A 11 -7.19 -2.88 -3.02
N GLY A 12 -7.71 -3.53 -4.07
CA GLY A 12 -8.95 -3.15 -4.74
C GLY A 12 -8.88 -1.70 -5.21
N ASP A 13 -9.92 -0.93 -4.90
CA ASP A 13 -9.99 0.49 -5.31
C ASP A 13 -9.12 1.41 -4.46
N ALA A 14 -8.55 0.93 -3.35
CA ALA A 14 -7.66 1.74 -2.53
C ALA A 14 -6.38 2.14 -3.27
N VAL A 15 -5.95 1.37 -4.29
CA VAL A 15 -4.78 1.71 -5.09
C VAL A 15 -4.97 2.99 -5.91
N HIS A 16 -6.21 3.46 -6.13
CA HIS A 16 -6.46 4.77 -6.74
C HIS A 16 -5.89 5.93 -5.93
N ALA A 17 -5.61 5.74 -4.63
CA ALA A 17 -4.88 6.72 -3.84
C ALA A 17 -3.47 7.00 -4.37
N LEU A 18 -2.90 6.13 -5.21
CA LEU A 18 -1.59 6.30 -5.83
C LEU A 18 -1.66 7.05 -7.18
N LEU A 19 -2.85 7.26 -7.73
CA LEU A 19 -2.99 7.97 -9.00
C LEU A 19 -2.51 9.42 -8.87
N ALA A 20 -1.56 9.81 -9.73
CA ALA A 20 -1.08 11.17 -9.81
C ALA A 20 -2.24 12.16 -10.02
N GLY A 21 -2.25 13.24 -9.22
CA GLY A 21 -3.29 14.25 -9.26
C GLY A 21 -4.55 13.91 -8.45
N SER A 22 -4.63 12.72 -7.83
CA SER A 22 -5.66 12.46 -6.82
C SER A 22 -5.36 13.24 -5.53
N HIS A 23 -6.40 13.60 -4.79
CA HIS A 23 -6.25 14.27 -3.49
C HIS A 23 -5.43 13.45 -2.48
N ALA A 24 -5.35 12.13 -2.66
CA ALA A 24 -4.71 11.20 -1.74
C ALA A 24 -3.27 10.83 -2.14
N CYS A 25 -2.78 11.18 -3.34
CA CYS A 25 -1.47 10.72 -3.82
C CYS A 25 -0.27 11.24 -3.03
N GLN A 26 -0.46 12.30 -2.25
CA GLN A 26 0.58 12.84 -1.36
C GLN A 26 0.64 12.09 -0.02
N ALA A 27 -0.45 11.47 0.43
CA ALA A 27 -0.50 10.82 1.73
C ALA A 27 0.53 9.68 1.89
N PRO A 28 0.75 8.80 0.89
CA PRO A 28 1.79 7.78 0.94
C PRO A 28 3.21 8.34 1.14
N GLU A 29 3.52 9.49 0.53
CA GLU A 29 4.82 10.14 0.67
C GLU A 29 4.98 10.84 2.03
N LEU A 30 3.90 11.41 2.55
CA LEU A 30 3.86 12.13 3.83
C LEU A 30 3.75 11.20 5.05
N MET A 31 3.48 9.91 4.85
CA MET A 31 3.44 8.94 5.94
C MET A 31 4.80 8.84 6.66
N PRO A 32 4.83 8.59 7.99
CA PRO A 32 6.08 8.31 8.69
C PRO A 32 6.84 7.17 8.01
N ALA A 33 8.17 7.23 8.02
CA ALA A 33 9.03 6.24 7.37
C ALA A 33 8.94 4.86 8.05
N GLU A 34 8.52 4.84 9.31
CA GLU A 34 8.29 3.65 10.13
C GLU A 34 7.02 2.89 9.75
N ILE A 35 6.17 3.44 8.88
CA ILE A 35 5.02 2.74 8.32
C ILE A 35 5.47 2.02 7.05
N GLU A 36 5.38 0.70 7.03
CA GLU A 36 5.67 -0.07 5.83
C GLU A 36 4.49 0.03 4.86
N LEU A 37 4.78 0.41 3.61
CA LEU A 37 3.76 0.71 2.62
C LEU A 37 3.78 -0.33 1.50
N PHE A 38 2.63 -0.97 1.27
CA PHE A 38 2.44 -2.01 0.28
C PHE A 38 1.27 -1.71 -0.65
N ALA A 39 1.31 -2.27 -1.86
CA ALA A 39 0.11 -2.38 -2.70
C ALA A 39 0.07 -3.72 -3.43
N LEU A 40 -1.14 -4.19 -3.74
CA LEU A 40 -1.31 -5.40 -4.52
C LEU A 40 -0.96 -5.14 -6.00
N LEU A 41 0.01 -5.88 -6.51
CA LEU A 41 0.55 -5.72 -7.86
C LEU A 41 -0.54 -5.91 -8.92
N GLU A 42 -1.39 -6.91 -8.74
CA GLU A 42 -2.50 -7.24 -9.64
C GLU A 42 -3.48 -6.06 -9.74
N ASP A 43 -3.74 -5.34 -8.65
CA ASP A 43 -4.62 -4.17 -8.67
C ASP A 43 -3.98 -2.95 -9.31
N LEU A 44 -2.68 -2.74 -9.10
CA LEU A 44 -1.92 -1.68 -9.79
C LEU A 44 -1.96 -1.90 -11.31
N GLN A 45 -1.68 -3.14 -11.75
CA GLN A 45 -1.71 -3.52 -13.15
C GLN A 45 -3.10 -3.41 -13.76
N ALA A 46 -4.14 -3.88 -13.06
CA ALA A 46 -5.52 -3.80 -13.54
C ALA A 46 -5.99 -2.35 -13.77
N ARG A 47 -5.37 -1.37 -13.10
CA ARG A 47 -5.70 0.06 -13.18
C ARG A 47 -4.66 0.89 -13.94
N GLY A 48 -3.60 0.26 -14.47
CA GLY A 48 -2.54 0.95 -15.21
C GLY A 48 -1.73 1.94 -14.37
N ILE A 49 -1.54 1.64 -13.07
CA ILE A 49 -0.75 2.48 -12.15
C ILE A 49 0.69 2.01 -12.20
N GLU A 50 1.53 2.75 -12.93
CA GLU A 50 2.96 2.44 -13.10
C GLU A 50 3.87 3.35 -12.27
N ASP A 51 3.44 4.60 -12.05
CA ASP A 51 4.18 5.58 -11.25
C ASP A 51 3.74 5.48 -9.79
N VAL A 52 4.55 4.81 -8.97
CA VAL A 52 4.31 4.57 -7.55
C VAL A 52 5.45 5.16 -6.70
N PRO A 53 5.18 5.58 -5.45
CA PRO A 53 6.21 6.11 -4.56
C PRO A 53 7.36 5.12 -4.37
N ALA A 54 8.61 5.61 -4.33
CA ALA A 54 9.80 4.75 -4.25
C ALA A 54 9.85 3.84 -3.00
N ARG A 55 9.17 4.21 -1.90
CA ARG A 55 9.06 3.41 -0.67
C ARG A 55 7.99 2.32 -0.73
N LEU A 56 7.11 2.36 -1.74
CA LEU A 56 5.99 1.43 -1.86
C LEU A 56 6.51 0.09 -2.38
N VAL A 57 6.16 -0.98 -1.68
CA VAL A 57 6.49 -2.35 -2.08
C VAL A 57 5.26 -2.99 -2.73
N ALA A 58 5.34 -3.27 -4.03
CA ALA A 58 4.32 -4.06 -4.70
C ALA A 58 4.44 -5.53 -4.29
N VAL A 59 3.34 -6.14 -3.87
CA VAL A 59 3.27 -7.56 -3.49
C VAL A 59 2.24 -8.28 -4.36
N ASP A 60 2.44 -9.56 -4.63
CA ASP A 60 1.43 -10.42 -5.24
C ASP A 60 0.49 -11.00 -4.17
N TYR A 61 -0.49 -11.81 -4.58
CA TYR A 61 -1.40 -12.46 -3.64
C TYR A 61 -0.70 -13.32 -2.56
N PRO A 62 0.30 -14.16 -2.88
CA PRO A 62 1.12 -14.83 -1.87
C PRO A 62 1.77 -13.86 -0.87
N GLY A 63 2.36 -12.76 -1.35
CA GLY A 63 2.94 -11.72 -0.50
C GLY A 63 1.91 -11.05 0.40
N PHE A 64 0.69 -10.82 -0.07
CA PHE A 64 -0.41 -10.36 0.81
C PHE A 64 -0.70 -11.37 1.92
N VAL A 65 -0.82 -12.66 1.60
CA VAL A 65 -1.04 -13.70 2.63
C VAL A 65 0.09 -13.71 3.65
N GLU A 66 1.35 -13.58 3.21
CA GLU A 66 2.50 -13.49 4.10
C GLU A 66 2.42 -12.26 5.02
N LEU A 67 2.08 -11.08 4.49
CA LEU A 67 1.93 -9.86 5.28
C LEU A 67 0.88 -10.03 6.39
N ALA A 68 -0.23 -10.72 6.10
CA ALA A 68 -1.26 -10.98 7.10
C ALA A 68 -0.77 -11.88 8.27
N THR A 69 0.32 -12.63 8.07
CA THR A 69 0.97 -13.42 9.14
C THR A 69 2.11 -12.68 9.84
N ARG A 70 2.67 -11.65 9.19
CA ARG A 70 3.81 -10.86 9.69
C ARG A 70 3.40 -9.88 10.77
N PHE A 71 2.17 -9.35 10.71
CA PHE A 71 1.63 -8.41 11.68
C PHE A 71 0.67 -9.10 12.65
N ASP A 72 0.69 -8.68 13.91
CA ASP A 72 -0.11 -9.29 14.97
C ASP A 72 -1.63 -9.21 14.73
N LYS A 73 -2.08 -8.20 13.98
CA LYS A 73 -3.50 -7.92 13.70
C LYS A 73 -3.69 -7.30 12.32
N VAL A 74 -4.82 -7.62 11.70
CA VAL A 74 -5.29 -7.02 10.45
C VAL A 74 -6.53 -6.17 10.73
N ASN A 75 -6.56 -4.95 10.23
CA ASN A 75 -7.73 -4.06 10.24
C ASN A 75 -8.06 -3.68 8.79
N SER A 76 -9.30 -3.87 8.37
CA SER A 76 -9.80 -3.61 7.01
C SER A 76 -10.89 -2.55 6.99
#